data_AF-A0A7W4CWP2-F1
#
_entry.id   AF-A0A7W4CWP2-F1
#
_cell.length_a   1.000
_cell.length_b   1.000
_cell.length_c   1.000
_cell.angle_alpha   90.00
_cell.angle_beta   90.00
_cell.angle_gamma   90.00
#
_symmetry.space_group_name_H-M   'P 1'
#
loop_
_entity.id
_entity.type
_entity.pdbx_description
1 polymer ?
#
loop_
_entity_poly.entity_id
_entity_poly.type
_entity_poly.pdbx_seq_one_letter_code
_entity_poly.pdbx_strand_id
1 'polypeptide(L)'
;MKTNKILTTGLGLLIALTGVFGVTACSGDNGAGSASQSSQATQNIDVAEDLENARQTVLEALEDDDWAQVMLASDVDAPTVKYGLLVMPYTYSEATSRVQGTIEIDGDKFTIEADSAATGQTWKIDQDGTITEVTE
;
A
#
# COMPACT_ATOMS: atom_id res chain seq x y z
N MET A 1 -9.99 -32.11 49.31
CA MET A 1 -9.96 -30.95 50.23
C MET A 1 -10.52 -29.75 49.46
N LYS A 2 -11.39 -28.97 50.11
CA LYS A 2 -12.22 -27.88 49.55
C LYS A 2 -11.63 -26.53 49.95
N THR A 3 -11.53 -25.60 49.01
CA THR A 3 -11.32 -24.15 49.23
C THR A 3 -12.14 -23.43 48.15
N ASN A 4 -13.36 -22.90 48.40
CA ASN A 4 -13.73 -21.64 49.11
C ASN A 4 -12.84 -20.47 48.63
N LYS A 5 -13.31 -19.33 48.10
CA LYS A 5 -14.56 -18.58 48.27
C LYS A 5 -14.72 -17.54 47.14
N ILE A 6 -15.98 -17.26 46.80
CA ILE A 6 -16.47 -16.08 46.07
C ILE A 6 -16.21 -14.81 46.90
N LEU A 7 -15.80 -13.70 46.27
CA LEU A 7 -15.83 -12.35 46.86
C LEU A 7 -16.28 -11.32 45.79
N THR A 8 -17.54 -10.89 45.95
CA THR A 8 -18.05 -9.50 45.93
C THR A 8 -17.51 -8.53 44.87
N THR A 9 -18.32 -8.12 43.89
CA THR A 9 -19.28 -6.99 43.97
C THR A 9 -18.62 -5.69 44.47
N GLY A 10 -18.33 -4.77 43.53
CA GLY A 10 -17.84 -3.43 43.80
C GLY A 10 -18.31 -2.46 42.72
N LEU A 11 -19.50 -1.92 42.96
CA LEU A 11 -20.16 -0.84 42.21
C LEU A 11 -19.48 0.50 42.52
N GLY A 12 -19.24 1.34 41.51
CA GLY A 12 -18.83 2.75 41.70
C GLY A 12 -18.40 3.41 40.38
N LEU A 13 -19.31 3.90 39.55
CA LEU A 13 -19.97 5.22 39.56
C LEU A 13 -19.23 6.27 38.71
N LEU A 14 -19.77 6.45 37.50
CA LEU A 14 -19.96 7.69 36.72
C LEU A 14 -18.95 8.83 36.88
N ILE A 15 -18.24 9.12 35.78
CA ILE A 15 -17.90 10.49 35.39
C ILE A 15 -18.48 10.74 34.01
N ALA A 16 -19.57 11.51 33.97
CA ALA A 16 -20.09 12.13 32.76
C ALA A 16 -19.21 13.34 32.45
N LEU A 17 -18.47 13.28 31.33
CA LEU A 17 -17.91 14.45 30.68
C LEU A 17 -18.55 14.52 29.29
N THR A 18 -19.46 15.47 29.14
CA THR A 18 -20.02 15.91 27.87
C THR A 18 -18.91 16.49 27.00
N GLY A 19 -18.46 15.71 26.03
CA GLY A 19 -17.62 16.14 24.91
C GLY A 19 -18.14 15.47 23.65
N VAL A 20 -18.97 16.17 22.89
CA VAL A 20 -19.44 15.74 21.57
C VAL A 20 -18.31 15.96 20.56
N PHE A 21 -17.55 14.91 20.27
CA PHE A 21 -16.98 14.59 18.94
C PHE A 21 -16.66 13.08 18.94
N GLY A 22 -17.24 12.37 17.98
CA GLY A 22 -17.42 10.91 18.00
C GLY A 22 -16.13 10.11 17.94
N VAL A 23 -15.68 9.63 19.10
CA VAL A 23 -14.93 8.38 19.22
C VAL A 23 -15.98 7.29 19.48
N THR A 24 -16.39 6.59 18.41
CA THR A 24 -17.11 5.33 18.58
C THR A 24 -16.12 4.30 19.09
N ALA A 25 -16.47 3.77 20.24
CA ALA A 25 -15.79 2.75 20.99
C ALA A 25 -15.48 1.52 20.14
N CYS A 26 -14.21 1.12 20.16
CA CYS A 26 -13.77 -0.22 19.85
C CYS A 26 -14.31 -1.15 20.96
N SER A 27 -15.45 -1.77 20.71
CA SER A 27 -15.84 -3.05 21.33
C SER A 27 -15.49 -4.12 20.30
N GLY A 28 -14.49 -4.92 20.64
CA GLY A 28 -13.87 -5.86 19.71
C GLY A 28 -14.74 -7.05 19.35
N ASP A 29 -14.41 -7.64 18.21
CA ASP A 29 -14.32 -9.09 18.02
C ASP A 29 -13.46 -9.39 16.78
N ASN A 30 -12.81 -10.54 16.81
CA ASN A 30 -11.77 -11.01 15.89
C ASN A 30 -12.14 -10.97 14.39
N GLY A 31 -11.27 -10.38 13.58
CA GLY A 31 -11.23 -10.60 12.14
C GLY A 31 -9.98 -9.98 11.53
N ALA A 32 -8.99 -10.82 11.22
CA ALA A 32 -7.83 -10.42 10.45
C ALA A 32 -8.28 -9.91 9.08
N GLY A 33 -8.11 -8.61 8.88
CA GLY A 33 -8.30 -7.91 7.63
C GLY A 33 -7.54 -6.61 7.74
N SER A 34 -6.26 -6.64 7.41
CA SER A 34 -5.48 -5.41 7.16
C SER A 34 -6.12 -4.74 5.94
N ALA A 35 -7.08 -3.87 6.19
CA ALA A 35 -7.51 -2.90 5.21
C ALA A 35 -6.35 -1.92 5.05
N SER A 36 -5.63 -2.02 3.93
CA SER A 36 -4.79 -0.94 3.43
C SER A 36 -5.62 0.34 3.49
N GLN A 37 -5.19 1.26 4.34
CA GLN A 37 -5.74 2.60 4.42
C GLN A 37 -5.22 3.37 3.20
N SER A 38 -5.76 3.08 2.02
CA SER A 38 -5.54 3.89 0.83
C SER A 38 -6.27 5.21 1.01
N SER A 39 -5.50 6.28 0.90
CA SER A 39 -5.94 7.66 0.99
C SER A 39 -7.16 7.90 0.09
N GLN A 40 -8.22 8.51 0.64
CA GLN A 40 -9.49 8.79 -0.05
C GLN A 40 -9.38 9.69 -1.31
N ALA A 41 -8.17 10.10 -1.71
CA ALA A 41 -7.90 10.85 -2.94
C ALA A 41 -7.74 9.95 -4.19
N THR A 42 -7.55 8.64 -4.01
CA THR A 42 -7.23 7.69 -5.10
C THR A 42 -8.43 7.27 -5.95
N GLN A 43 -9.67 7.44 -5.48
CA GLN A 43 -10.88 6.90 -6.13
C GLN A 43 -11.27 7.51 -7.50
N ASN A 44 -10.52 8.49 -8.01
CA ASN A 44 -10.73 9.09 -9.33
C ASN A 44 -9.58 8.85 -10.32
N ILE A 45 -8.56 8.07 -9.94
CA ILE A 45 -7.41 7.78 -10.79
C ILE A 45 -7.54 6.33 -11.25
N ASP A 46 -7.79 6.14 -12.54
CA ASP A 46 -8.06 4.83 -13.15
C ASP A 46 -6.85 3.89 -13.11
N VAL A 47 -5.63 4.45 -13.14
CA VAL A 47 -4.37 3.69 -13.07
C VAL A 47 -3.86 3.46 -11.64
N ALA A 48 -4.63 3.85 -10.62
CA ALA A 48 -4.15 3.83 -9.25
C ALA A 48 -3.78 2.43 -8.74
N GLU A 49 -4.63 1.44 -9.01
CA GLU A 49 -4.39 0.07 -8.57
C GLU A 49 -3.12 -0.51 -9.22
N ASP A 50 -2.91 -0.22 -10.51
CA ASP A 50 -1.70 -0.62 -11.21
C ASP A 50 -0.44 0.04 -10.61
N LEU A 51 -0.50 1.34 -10.32
CA LEU A 51 0.57 2.07 -9.64
C LEU A 51 0.87 1.52 -8.24
N GLU A 52 -0.16 1.26 -7.44
CA GLU A 52 -0.01 0.69 -6.09
C GLU A 52 0.63 -0.71 -6.14
N ASN A 53 0.20 -1.55 -7.08
CA ASN A 53 0.77 -2.88 -7.30
C ASN A 53 2.23 -2.79 -7.76
N ALA A 54 2.54 -1.90 -8.71
CA ALA A 54 3.92 -1.69 -9.17
C ALA A 54 4.82 -1.23 -8.02
N ARG A 55 4.33 -0.28 -7.20
CA ARG A 55 5.03 0.21 -6.01
C ARG A 55 5.30 -0.93 -5.04
N GLN A 56 4.31 -1.78 -4.78
CA GLN A 56 4.48 -2.92 -3.89
C GLN A 56 5.55 -3.88 -4.41
N THR A 57 5.54 -4.20 -5.71
CA THR A 57 6.56 -5.05 -6.32
C THR A 57 7.98 -4.47 -6.19
N VAL A 58 8.13 -3.15 -6.33
CA VAL A 58 9.44 -2.49 -6.12
C VAL A 58 9.84 -2.51 -4.64
N LEU A 59 8.91 -2.32 -3.71
CA LEU A 59 9.20 -2.42 -2.28
C LEU A 59 9.64 -3.83 -1.88
N GLU A 60 8.94 -4.87 -2.35
CA GLU A 60 9.30 -6.27 -2.11
C GLU A 60 10.70 -6.59 -2.65
N ALA A 61 11.05 -6.03 -3.82
CA ALA A 61 12.38 -6.15 -4.40
C ALA A 61 13.49 -5.54 -3.52
N LEU A 62 13.17 -4.48 -2.78
CA LEU A 62 14.12 -3.77 -1.91
C LEU A 62 14.18 -4.33 -0.49
N GLU A 63 13.27 -5.22 -0.09
CA GLU A 63 13.35 -5.90 1.21
C GLU A 63 14.55 -6.85 1.29
N ASP A 64 14.97 -7.41 0.15
CA ASP A 64 16.01 -8.43 0.06
C ASP A 64 17.44 -7.85 -0.13
N ASP A 65 17.59 -6.77 -0.91
CA ASP A 65 18.89 -6.15 -1.21
C ASP A 65 18.73 -4.69 -1.69
N ASP A 66 19.82 -3.92 -1.67
CA ASP A 66 19.84 -2.53 -2.10
C ASP A 66 20.09 -2.45 -3.61
N TRP A 67 19.02 -2.27 -4.39
CA TRP A 67 19.11 -2.13 -5.85
C TRP A 67 19.13 -0.67 -6.26
N ALA A 68 20.09 -0.28 -7.11
CA ALA A 68 20.07 1.04 -7.76
C ALA A 68 18.97 1.14 -8.85
N GLN A 69 18.47 0.00 -9.31
CA GLN A 69 17.46 -0.07 -10.37
C GLN A 69 16.68 -1.38 -10.31
N VAL A 70 15.36 -1.30 -10.53
CA VAL A 70 14.46 -2.45 -10.64
C VAL A 70 13.74 -2.38 -11.98
N MET A 71 13.69 -3.51 -12.69
CA MET A 71 12.98 -3.63 -13.97
C MET A 71 11.70 -4.43 -13.80
N LEU A 72 10.56 -3.81 -14.07
CA LEU A 72 9.26 -4.47 -14.16
C LEU A 72 9.08 -5.03 -15.57
N ALA A 73 8.88 -6.34 -15.68
CA ALA A 73 8.71 -7.02 -16.96
C ALA A 73 7.59 -8.05 -16.90
N SER A 74 6.80 -8.14 -17.97
CA SER A 74 5.73 -9.14 -18.11
C SER A 74 6.21 -10.48 -18.70
N ASP A 75 7.43 -10.54 -19.24
CA ASP A 75 8.03 -11.72 -19.90
C ASP A 75 8.86 -12.59 -18.95
N VAL A 76 8.66 -12.42 -17.64
CA VAL A 76 9.29 -13.25 -16.62
C VAL A 76 8.22 -13.74 -15.64
N ASP A 77 8.32 -15.01 -15.24
CA ASP A 77 7.36 -15.63 -14.32
C ASP A 77 7.77 -15.48 -12.84
N ALA A 78 9.03 -15.14 -12.58
CA ALA A 78 9.59 -15.03 -11.23
C ALA A 78 10.71 -13.97 -11.18
N PRO A 79 10.98 -13.38 -9.99
CA PRO A 79 12.11 -12.48 -9.79
C PRO A 79 13.43 -13.10 -10.27
N THR A 80 14.21 -12.34 -11.03
CA THR A 80 15.49 -12.81 -11.57
C THR A 80 16.49 -11.69 -11.73
N VAL A 81 17.78 -11.99 -11.64
CA VAL A 81 18.85 -11.01 -11.87
C VAL A 81 19.46 -11.27 -13.24
N LYS A 82 19.35 -10.30 -14.15
CA LYS A 82 19.96 -10.35 -15.50
C LYS A 82 20.95 -9.21 -15.64
N TYR A 83 22.22 -9.53 -15.91
CA TYR A 83 23.29 -8.55 -16.08
C TYR A 83 23.49 -7.59 -14.89
N GLY A 84 23.21 -8.05 -13.67
CA GLY A 84 23.28 -7.22 -12.46
C GLY A 84 22.08 -6.30 -12.24
N LEU A 85 21.02 -6.45 -13.05
CA LEU A 85 19.74 -5.75 -12.90
C LEU A 85 18.69 -6.72 -12.37
N LEU A 86 17.99 -6.33 -11.29
CA LEU A 86 16.86 -7.08 -10.80
C LEU A 86 15.65 -6.88 -11.72
N VAL A 87 15.07 -7.99 -12.14
CA VAL A 87 13.89 -8.05 -12.99
C VAL A 87 12.76 -8.71 -12.20
N MET A 88 11.69 -7.96 -12.01
CA MET A 88 10.50 -8.39 -11.29
C MET A 88 9.36 -8.67 -12.27
N PRO A 89 8.60 -9.77 -12.08
CA PRO A 89 7.41 -10.04 -12.84
C PRO A 89 6.34 -8.99 -12.52
N TYR A 90 5.81 -8.32 -13.53
CA TYR A 90 4.73 -7.36 -13.34
C TYR A 90 3.89 -7.22 -14.61
N THR A 91 2.57 -7.12 -14.42
CA THR A 91 1.58 -6.88 -15.46
C THR A 91 0.58 -5.86 -14.93
N TYR A 92 0.18 -4.93 -15.80
CA TYR A 92 -0.81 -3.90 -15.49
C TYR A 92 -2.16 -4.23 -16.15
N SER A 93 -3.23 -3.63 -15.64
CA SER A 93 -4.60 -3.83 -16.10
C SER A 93 -4.91 -3.11 -17.41
N GLU A 94 -6.10 -3.37 -17.96
CA GLU A 94 -6.61 -2.72 -19.17
C GLU A 94 -6.84 -1.20 -19.01
N ALA A 95 -6.92 -0.71 -17.76
CA ALA A 95 -7.04 0.72 -17.46
C ALA A 95 -5.74 1.48 -17.72
N THR A 96 -4.61 0.77 -17.78
CA THR A 96 -3.28 1.34 -18.00
C THR A 96 -2.78 0.98 -19.38
N SER A 97 -2.28 1.97 -20.11
CA SER A 97 -1.69 1.80 -21.44
C SER A 97 -0.19 1.53 -21.39
N ARG A 98 0.49 2.03 -20.35
CA ARG A 98 1.92 1.84 -20.09
C ARG A 98 2.20 2.01 -18.60
N VAL A 99 3.09 1.18 -18.07
CA VAL A 99 3.79 1.42 -16.79
C VAL A 99 5.28 1.58 -17.07
N GLN A 100 5.96 2.41 -16.30
CA GLN A 100 7.41 2.56 -16.34
C GLN A 100 8.09 1.21 -16.05
N GLY A 101 8.73 0.64 -17.07
CA GLY A 101 9.39 -0.66 -16.96
C GLY A 101 10.71 -0.63 -16.21
N THR A 102 11.38 0.51 -16.11
CA THR A 102 12.67 0.64 -15.41
C THR A 102 12.58 1.75 -14.38
N ILE A 103 12.70 1.37 -13.11
CA ILE A 103 12.58 2.25 -11.96
C ILE A 103 13.98 2.49 -11.41
N GLU A 104 14.39 3.74 -11.40
CA GLU A 104 15.63 4.18 -10.77
C GLU A 104 15.38 4.40 -9.27
N ILE A 105 16.35 3.99 -8.47
CA ILE A 105 16.27 4.02 -7.02
C ILE A 105 17.42 4.86 -6.49
N ASP A 106 17.08 5.92 -5.77
CA ASP A 106 18.00 6.83 -5.10
C ASP A 106 17.91 6.62 -3.57
N GLY A 107 18.66 5.64 -3.07
CA GLY A 107 18.52 5.14 -1.70
C GLY A 107 17.17 4.45 -1.54
N ASP A 108 16.28 5.01 -0.71
CA ASP A 108 14.93 4.47 -0.51
C ASP A 108 13.87 5.18 -1.38
N LYS A 109 14.29 6.09 -2.25
CA LYS A 109 13.39 6.95 -3.03
C LYS A 109 13.27 6.46 -4.45
N PHE A 110 12.03 6.37 -4.91
CA PHE A 110 11.71 6.04 -6.29
C PHE A 110 10.35 6.60 -6.66
N THR A 111 10.11 6.71 -7.97
CA THR A 111 8.81 7.04 -8.53
C THR A 111 8.49 6.09 -9.66
N ILE A 112 7.22 5.77 -9.83
CA ILE A 112 6.73 4.92 -10.92
C ILE A 112 5.66 5.68 -11.67
N GLU A 113 5.80 5.78 -12.98
CA GLU A 113 4.82 6.40 -13.86
C GLU A 113 3.90 5.37 -14.54
N ALA A 114 2.64 5.72 -14.73
CA ALA A 114 1.67 4.97 -15.51
C ALA A 114 0.77 5.89 -16.34
N ASP A 115 0.45 5.45 -17.55
CA ASP A 115 -0.37 6.19 -18.51
C ASP A 115 -1.77 5.61 -18.56
N SER A 116 -2.79 6.43 -18.29
CA SER A 116 -4.20 6.05 -18.39
C SER A 116 -4.59 5.69 -19.81
N ALA A 117 -5.12 4.48 -20.01
CA ALA A 117 -5.66 4.05 -21.30
C ALA A 117 -6.95 4.80 -21.67
N ALA A 118 -7.73 5.23 -20.67
CA ALA A 118 -8.99 5.92 -20.88
C ALA A 118 -8.81 7.40 -21.23
N THR A 119 -7.83 8.06 -20.61
CA THR A 119 -7.68 9.52 -20.68
C THR A 119 -6.38 9.97 -21.35
N GLY A 120 -5.38 9.10 -21.46
CA GLY A 120 -4.04 9.44 -21.94
C GLY A 120 -3.22 10.26 -20.94
N GLN A 121 -3.72 10.51 -19.73
CA GLN A 121 -3.00 11.24 -18.68
C GLN A 121 -1.94 10.35 -18.04
N THR A 122 -0.78 10.94 -17.75
CA THR A 122 0.30 10.27 -17.02
C THR A 122 0.19 10.59 -15.54
N TRP A 123 0.23 9.55 -14.71
CA TRP A 123 0.22 9.63 -13.27
C TRP A 123 1.51 9.02 -12.72
N LYS A 124 1.97 9.51 -11.58
CA LYS A 124 3.09 8.93 -10.86
C LYS A 124 2.73 8.61 -9.43
N ILE A 125 3.32 7.54 -8.91
CA ILE A 125 3.32 7.19 -7.48
C ILE A 125 4.74 7.27 -6.93
N ASP A 126 4.89 7.81 -5.73
CA ASP A 126 6.16 7.79 -4.98
C ASP A 126 6.26 6.58 -4.03
N GLN A 127 7.41 6.42 -3.37
CA GLN A 127 7.64 5.33 -2.41
C GLN A 127 6.62 5.32 -1.26
N ASP A 128 6.11 6.50 -0.88
CA ASP A 128 5.16 6.68 0.23
C ASP A 128 3.70 6.39 -0.18
N GLY A 129 3.46 6.16 -1.48
CA GLY A 129 2.12 5.89 -2.02
C GLY A 129 1.34 7.15 -2.40
N THR A 130 2.01 8.30 -2.51
CA THR A 130 1.39 9.54 -3.00
C THR A 130 1.27 9.49 -4.51
N ILE A 131 0.04 9.50 -5.01
CA ILE A 131 -0.24 9.56 -6.45
C ILE A 131 -0.45 11.02 -6.87
N THR A 132 0.26 11.45 -7.92
CA THR A 132 0.15 12.80 -8.49
C THR A 132 0.10 12.75 -10.02
N GLU A 133 -0.58 13.71 -10.62
CA GLU A 133 -0.58 13.89 -12.08
C GLU A 133 0.78 14.43 -12.54
N VAL A 134 1.30 13.92 -13.66
CA VAL A 134 2.50 14.43 -14.31
C VAL A 134 2.08 15.50 -15.30
N THR A 135 2.30 16.77 -14.95
CA THR A 135 2.08 17.90 -15.84
C THR A 135 3.38 18.27 -16.56
N GLU A 136 3.36 18.29 -17.90
CA GLU A 136 4.46 18.81 -18.74
C GLU A 136 4.62 20.35 -18.65
#